data_AF-A0A2I0VZU4-F1
#
_entry.id   AF-A0A2I0VZU4-F1
#
_cell.length_a   1.000
_cell.length_b   1.000
_cell.length_c   1.000
_cell.angle_alpha   90.00
_cell.angle_beta   90.00
_cell.angle_gamma   90.00
#
_symmetry.space_group_name_H-M   'P 1'
#
loop_
_entity.id
_entity.type
_entity.pdbx_description
1 polymer ?
#
loop_
_entity_poly.entity_id
_entity_poly.type
_entity_poly.pdbx_seq_one_letter_code
_entity_poly.pdbx_strand_id
1 'polypeptide(L)' 'MHIEKNFMDNIFNTIMDVKGKTKDNVKVRMNIKEFCRRKNLELVTIIDGKLMKPKAPYSFTLEQKRSIC' A
#
# COMPACT_ATOMS: atom_id res chain seq x y z
N MET A 1 -14.65 -7.08 -19.48
CA MET A 1 -13.45 -6.22 -19.60
C MET A 1 -13.66 -4.95 -18.78
N HIS A 2 -13.18 -4.95 -17.52
CA HIS A 2 -13.35 -3.87 -16.53
C HIS A 2 -12.02 -3.50 -15.84
N ILE A 3 -10.92 -4.12 -16.27
CA ILE A 3 -9.61 -4.05 -15.62
C ILE A 3 -8.80 -2.84 -16.11
N GLU A 4 -8.95 -2.44 -17.38
CA GLU A 4 -8.15 -1.34 -17.96
C GLU A 4 -8.60 0.06 -17.53
N LYS A 5 -9.91 0.32 -17.38
CA LYS A 5 -10.40 1.66 -17.00
C LYS A 5 -9.90 2.15 -15.64
N ASN A 6 -9.51 1.22 -14.75
CA ASN A 6 -9.10 1.55 -13.39
C ASN A 6 -7.61 1.31 -13.14
N PHE A 7 -6.81 0.96 -14.15
CA PHE A 7 -5.38 0.67 -13.92
C PHE A 7 -4.62 1.91 -13.43
N MET A 8 -4.76 3.04 -14.15
CA MET A 8 -4.11 4.29 -13.77
C MET A 8 -4.64 4.82 -12.44
N ASP A 9 -5.95 4.76 -12.22
CA ASP A 9 -6.57 5.17 -10.95
C ASP A 9 -6.08 4.30 -9.77
N ASN A 10 -5.95 2.98 -9.97
CA ASN A 10 -5.39 2.09 -8.95
C ASN A 10 -3.93 2.41 -8.64
N ILE A 11 -3.10 2.68 -9.66
CA ILE A 11 -1.69 3.08 -9.46
C ILE A 11 -1.65 4.39 -8.68
N PHE A 12 -2.41 5.39 -9.13
CA PHE A 12 -2.46 6.71 -8.50
C PHE A 12 -2.88 6.60 -7.03
N ASN A 13 -3.99 5.89 -6.75
CA ASN A 13 -4.46 5.68 -5.39
C ASN A 13 -3.49 4.88 -4.51
N THR A 14 -2.66 4.01 -5.11
CA THR A 14 -1.63 3.24 -4.39
C THR A 14 -0.43 4.11 -4.04
N ILE A 15 0.05 4.96 -4.96
CA ILE A 15 1.13 5.91 -4.73
C ILE A 15 0.69 6.99 -3.73
N MET A 16 -0.54 7.48 -3.86
CA MET A 16 -1.14 8.45 -2.94
C MET A 16 -1.61 7.82 -1.62
N ASP A 17 -1.53 6.50 -1.46
CA ASP A 17 -2.03 5.73 -0.30
C ASP A 17 -3.41 6.21 0.18
N VAL A 18 -4.36 6.27 -0.77
CA VAL A 18 -5.72 6.74 -0.50
C VAL A 18 -6.51 5.63 0.18
N LYS A 19 -6.89 5.85 1.44
CA LYS A 19 -7.64 4.89 2.24
C LYS A 19 -8.95 4.51 1.53
N GLY A 20 -9.17 3.21 1.35
CA GLY A 20 -10.38 2.66 0.71
C GLY A 20 -10.31 2.58 -0.82
N LYS A 21 -9.34 3.21 -1.47
CA LYS A 21 -9.14 3.12 -2.94
C LYS A 21 -7.85 2.40 -3.33
N THR A 22 -6.83 2.44 -2.49
CA THR A 22 -5.57 1.71 -2.70
C THR A 22 -5.79 0.20 -2.74
N LYS A 23 -5.08 -0.49 -3.64
CA LYS A 23 -5.04 -1.96 -3.69
C LYS A 23 -4.06 -2.55 -2.68
N ASP A 24 -3.25 -1.72 -2.03
CA ASP A 24 -2.32 -2.11 -0.97
C ASP A 24 -3.06 -2.37 0.36
N ASN A 25 -3.60 -3.58 0.48
CA ASN A 25 -4.35 -4.04 1.64
C ASN A 25 -3.59 -5.09 2.47
N VAL A 26 -4.09 -5.39 3.67
CA VAL A 26 -3.47 -6.33 4.62
C VAL A 26 -3.31 -7.73 4.01
N LYS A 27 -4.30 -8.24 3.26
CA LYS A 27 -4.22 -9.57 2.62
C LYS A 27 -3.11 -9.62 1.58
N VAL A 28 -2.99 -8.58 0.75
CA VAL A 28 -1.89 -8.45 -0.22
C VAL A 28 -0.54 -8.41 0.48
N ARG A 29 -0.45 -7.75 1.65
CA ARG A 29 0.78 -7.70 2.45
C ARG A 29 1.14 -9.04 3.08
N MET A 30 0.16 -9.89 3.41
CA MET A 30 0.40 -11.28 3.80
C MET A 30 0.95 -12.10 2.63
N ASN A 31 0.37 -11.94 1.43
CA ASN A 31 0.90 -12.59 0.22
C ASN A 31 2.31 -12.11 -0.13
N ILE A 32 2.66 -10.85 0.13
CA ILE A 32 4.02 -10.33 -0.05
C ILE A 32 5.01 -11.11 0.82
N LYS A 33 4.65 -11.44 2.07
CA LYS A 33 5.49 -12.27 2.94
C LYS A 33 5.69 -13.69 2.39
N GLU A 34 4.63 -14.29 1.85
CA GLU A 34 4.66 -15.67 1.38
C GLU A 34 5.36 -15.82 0.01
N PHE A 35 5.09 -14.90 -0.93
CA PHE A 35 5.51 -15.04 -2.33
C PHE A 35 6.59 -14.05 -2.77
N CYS A 36 6.80 -12.94 -2.06
CA CYS A 36 7.72 -11.88 -2.49
C CYS A 36 8.91 -11.72 -1.53
N ARG A 37 10.11 -11.50 -2.07
CA ARG A 37 11.30 -11.16 -1.26
C ARG A 37 11.38 -9.66 -0.93
N ARG A 38 10.30 -9.08 -0.39
CA ARG A 38 10.22 -7.64 -0.06
C ARG A 38 9.95 -7.40 1.43
N LYS A 39 10.97 -7.61 2.26
CA LYS A 39 10.86 -7.52 3.73
C LYS A 39 10.33 -6.17 4.24
N ASN A 40 10.74 -5.09 3.60
CA ASN A 40 10.31 -3.73 3.95
C ASN A 40 8.80 -3.47 3.76
N LEU A 41 8.11 -4.38 3.06
CA LEU A 41 6.68 -4.30 2.83
C LEU A 41 5.88 -5.32 3.65
N GLU A 42 6.51 -6.23 4.40
CA GLU A 42 5.79 -7.22 5.19
C GLU A 42 5.01 -6.56 6.34
N LEU A 43 3.91 -7.20 6.77
CA LEU A 43 3.23 -6.77 7.99
C LEU A 43 4.14 -6.98 9.21
N VAL A 44 4.16 -6.01 10.11
CA VAL A 44 4.93 -6.06 11.35
C VAL A 44 3.98 -6.24 12.52
N THR A 45 4.29 -7.17 13.41
CA THR A 45 3.54 -7.35 14.66
C THR A 45 4.09 -6.37 15.70
N ILE A 46 3.24 -5.49 16.22
CA ILE A 46 3.58 -4.61 17.34
C ILE A 46 3.45 -5.41 18.65
N ILE A 47 4.17 -4.98 19.69
CA ILE A 47 4.20 -5.51 21.06
C ILE A 47 2.80 -5.85 21.61
N ASP A 48 1.77 -5.14 21.17
CA ASP A 48 0.37 -5.28 21.55
C ASP A 48 -0.39 -6.41 20.82
N GLY A 49 0.30 -7.25 20.03
CA GLY A 49 -0.30 -8.26 19.16
C GLY A 49 -1.02 -7.68 17.92
N LYS A 50 -1.02 -6.36 17.75
CA LYS A 50 -1.64 -5.66 16.61
C LYS A 50 -0.73 -5.72 15.38
N LEU A 51 -1.32 -6.00 14.22
CA LEU A 51 -0.64 -5.95 12.93
C LEU A 51 -0.55 -4.52 12.41
N MET A 52 0.67 -4.08 12.09
CA MET A 52 0.96 -2.80 11.46
C MET A 52 1.34 -3.01 10.00
N LYS A 53 0.74 -2.20 9.12
CA LYS A 53 1.17 -2.09 7.72
C LYS A 53 2.25 -1.01 7.63
N PRO A 54 3.52 -1.36 7.34
CA PRO A 54 4.55 -0.34 7.16
C PRO A 54 4.28 0.46 5.88
N LYS A 55 4.61 1.75 5.93
CA LYS A 55 4.48 2.65 4.79
C LYS A 55 5.33 2.13 3.64
N ALA A 56 4.75 2.01 2.45
CA ALA A 56 5.50 1.63 1.27
C ALA A 56 6.49 2.74 0.88
N PRO A 57 7.70 2.39 0.40
CA PRO A 57 8.72 3.36 0.01
C PRO A 57 8.34 4.15 -1.24
N TYR A 58 7.44 3.60 -2.06
CA TYR A 58 6.89 4.25 -3.26
C TYR A 58 5.65 5.11 -2.98
N SER A 59 5.16 5.13 -1.73
CA SER A 59 4.00 5.95 -1.36
C SER A 59 4.43 7.31 -0.82
N PHE A 60 3.77 8.37 -1.29
CA PHE A 60 4.12 9.74 -0.91
C PHE A 60 3.96 10.02 0.59
N THR A 61 4.80 10.90 1.13
CA THR A 61 4.61 11.50 2.46
C THR A 61 3.43 12.46 2.44
N LEU A 62 2.96 12.86 3.63
CA LEU A 62 1.90 13.85 3.73
C LEU A 62 2.28 15.18 3.04
N GLU A 63 3.54 15.59 3.15
CA GLU A 63 4.06 16.81 2.53
C GLU A 63 4.09 16.70 1.00
N GLN A 64 4.54 15.56 0.46
CA GLN A 64 4.51 15.30 -0.98
C GLN A 64 3.09 15.26 -1.53
N LYS A 65 2.13 14.70 -0.78
CA LYS A 65 0.71 14.70 -1.19
C LYS A 65 0.16 16.13 -1.31
N ARG A 66 0.52 17.03 -0.38
CA ARG A 66 0.10 18.45 -0.38
C ARG A 66 0.69 19.27 -1.53
N SER A 67 1.81 18.82 -2.13
CA SER A 67 2.38 19.50 -3.30
C SER A 67 1.68 19.12 -4.60
N ILE A 68 0.91 18.02 -4.60
CA ILE A 68 0.22 17.50 -5.78
C ILE A 68 -1.26 17.91 -5.75
N CYS A 69 -1.87 17.98 -4.57
CA CYS A 69 -3.26 18.38 -4.32
C CYS A 69 -3.32 19.36 -3.16
#